data_AF-A0A017THY5-F1
#
_entry.id   AF-A0A017THY5-F1
#
_cell.length_a   1.000
_cell.length_b   1.000
_cell.length_c   1.000
_cell.angle_alpha   90.00
_cell.angle_beta   90.00
_cell.angle_gamma   90.00
#
_symmetry.space_group_name_H-M   'P 1'
#
loop_
_entity.id
_entity.type
_entity.pdbx_description
1 polymer ?
#
loop_
_entity_poly.entity_id
_entity_poly.type
_entity_poly.pdbx_seq_one_letter_code
_entity_poly.pdbx_strand_id
1 'polypeptide(L)'
;MVPPEEPNIYWPPGVHPDNTPEDWAAALKTEGYQVCEDERLEPGLVKVALYATPKMVTHVARQLRDGRWASKLGRFGDIEHDDLAALEGPLFGHVCLFMQRPRRADDP
;
A
#
# COMPACT_ATOMS: atom_id res chain seq x y z
N MET A 1 15.10 13.03 5.11
CA MET A 1 14.32 13.73 6.16
C MET A 1 13.48 12.67 6.83
N VAL A 2 13.85 12.25 8.03
CA VAL A 2 13.09 11.26 8.81
C VAL A 2 11.79 11.96 9.24
N PRO A 3 10.60 11.40 8.99
CA PRO A 3 9.37 11.98 9.52
C PRO A 3 9.47 12.08 11.05
N PRO A 4 8.88 13.10 11.68
CA PRO A 4 8.89 13.21 13.14
C PRO A 4 8.30 11.94 13.76
N GLU A 5 8.91 11.48 14.85
CA GLU A 5 8.47 10.32 15.65
C GLU A 5 7.09 10.62 16.27
N GLU A 6 6.04 10.46 15.47
CA GLU A 6 4.70 10.29 16.02
C GLU A 6 4.66 8.92 16.72
N PRO A 7 4.24 8.85 17.98
CA PRO A 7 4.10 7.56 18.65
C PRO A 7 3.19 6.68 17.80
N ASN A 8 3.67 5.48 17.45
CA ASN A 8 3.04 4.47 16.59
C ASN A 8 3.35 4.50 15.08
N ILE A 9 4.32 5.29 14.60
CA ILE A 9 4.86 5.15 13.24
C ILE A 9 6.22 4.43 13.33
N TYR A 10 6.29 3.18 12.85
CA TYR A 10 7.53 2.40 12.85
C TYR A 10 7.64 1.50 11.62
N TRP A 11 8.87 1.18 11.24
CA TRP A 11 9.16 0.08 10.33
C TRP A 11 9.33 -1.23 11.13
N PRO A 12 8.90 -2.38 10.59
CA PRO A 12 9.13 -3.67 11.25
C PRO A 12 10.63 -3.92 11.51
N PRO A 13 10.99 -4.56 12.64
CA PRO A 13 12.38 -4.90 12.91
C PRO A 13 12.98 -5.77 11.80
N GLY A 14 14.20 -5.45 11.37
CA GLY A 14 14.94 -6.21 10.35
C GLY A 14 14.61 -5.83 8.90
N VAL A 15 13.77 -4.82 8.68
CA VAL A 15 13.50 -4.23 7.36
C VAL A 15 14.25 -2.91 7.23
N HIS A 16 14.84 -2.66 6.06
CA HIS A 16 15.55 -1.41 5.81
C HIS A 16 14.53 -0.29 5.52
N PRO A 17 14.55 0.85 6.20
CA PRO A 17 13.54 1.89 6.04
C PRO A 17 13.88 2.87 4.89
N ASP A 18 14.45 2.39 3.78
CA ASP A 18 14.89 3.26 2.66
C ASP A 18 13.76 3.68 1.73
N ASN A 19 12.52 3.27 2.04
CA ASN A 19 11.30 3.68 1.34
C ASN A 19 11.32 3.29 -0.15
N THR A 20 11.97 2.17 -0.47
CA THR A 20 11.97 1.50 -1.77
C THR A 20 10.79 0.52 -1.89
N PRO A 21 10.33 0.18 -3.11
CA PRO A 21 9.31 -0.85 -3.29
C PRO A 21 9.69 -2.19 -2.62
N GLU A 22 10.96 -2.58 -2.67
CA GLU A 22 11.49 -3.81 -2.09
C GLU A 22 11.40 -3.81 -0.56
N ASP A 23 11.72 -2.68 0.07
CA ASP A 23 11.63 -2.54 1.53
C ASP A 23 10.19 -2.54 2.01
N TRP A 24 9.29 -1.82 1.30
CA TRP A 24 7.86 -1.87 1.59
C TRP A 24 7.31 -3.28 1.42
N ALA A 25 7.74 -4.01 0.39
CA ALA A 25 7.37 -5.41 0.20
C ALA A 25 7.88 -6.29 1.34
N ALA A 26 9.12 -6.07 1.82
CA ALA A 26 9.67 -6.78 2.96
C ALA A 26 8.88 -6.47 4.25
N ALA A 27 8.50 -5.22 4.50
CA ALA A 27 7.66 -4.83 5.62
C ALA A 27 6.28 -5.50 5.55
N LEU A 28 5.60 -5.44 4.41
CA LEU A 28 4.29 -6.06 4.21
C LEU A 28 4.35 -7.59 4.34
N LYS A 29 5.46 -8.23 3.97
CA LYS A 29 5.67 -9.68 4.22
C LYS A 29 5.63 -10.03 5.69
N THR A 30 6.12 -9.16 6.58
CA THR A 30 6.03 -9.40 8.04
C THR A 30 4.57 -9.44 8.53
N GLU A 31 3.66 -8.79 7.80
CA GLU A 31 2.22 -8.79 8.05
C GLU A 31 1.45 -9.91 7.31
N GLY A 32 2.18 -10.80 6.62
CA GLY A 32 1.64 -11.95 5.90
C GLY A 32 1.22 -11.67 4.46
N TYR A 33 1.59 -10.52 3.89
CA TYR A 33 1.41 -10.26 2.46
C TYR A 33 2.46 -10.98 1.61
N GLN A 34 2.06 -11.37 0.41
CA GLN A 34 2.92 -11.91 -0.63
C GLN A 34 2.67 -11.18 -1.94
N VAL A 35 3.68 -11.11 -2.81
CA VAL A 35 3.53 -10.50 -4.14
C VAL A 35 2.48 -11.25 -4.94
N CYS A 36 1.66 -10.52 -5.69
CA CYS A 36 0.69 -11.07 -6.63
C CYS A 36 0.74 -10.35 -7.97
N GLU A 37 0.02 -10.88 -8.95
CA GLU A 37 0.13 -10.47 -10.34
C GLU A 37 -0.65 -9.17 -10.64
N ASP A 38 -1.87 -9.06 -10.13
CA ASP A 38 -2.82 -8.03 -10.57
C ASP A 38 -3.71 -7.46 -9.46
N GLU A 39 -4.48 -6.45 -9.84
CA GLU A 39 -5.43 -5.69 -9.03
C GLU A 39 -6.79 -6.37 -8.87
N ARG A 40 -7.03 -7.53 -9.50
CA ARG A 40 -8.38 -8.12 -9.57
C ARG A 40 -8.90 -8.50 -8.18
N LEU A 41 -10.17 -8.18 -7.93
CA LEU A 41 -10.84 -8.56 -6.69
C LEU A 41 -11.00 -10.09 -6.61
N GLU A 42 -10.48 -10.67 -5.53
CA GLU A 42 -10.58 -12.10 -5.25
C GLU A 42 -11.27 -12.33 -3.89
N PRO A 43 -12.37 -13.12 -3.87
CA PRO A 43 -13.06 -13.43 -2.61
C PRO A 43 -12.12 -14.06 -1.57
N GLY A 44 -12.15 -13.52 -0.35
CA GLY A 44 -11.31 -14.01 0.75
C GLY A 44 -9.89 -13.44 0.77
N LEU A 45 -9.51 -12.59 -0.18
CA LEU A 45 -8.22 -11.89 -0.19
C LEU A 45 -8.39 -10.39 0.06
N VAL A 46 -7.32 -9.78 0.59
CA VAL A 46 -7.12 -8.33 0.63
C VAL A 46 -5.87 -8.04 -0.16
N LYS A 47 -6.00 -7.17 -1.17
CA LYS A 47 -4.87 -6.69 -1.97
C LYS A 47 -4.45 -5.29 -1.55
N VAL A 48 -3.18 -5.00 -1.75
CA VAL A 48 -2.59 -3.67 -1.67
C VAL A 48 -1.80 -3.37 -2.94
N ALA A 49 -1.83 -2.11 -3.35
CA ALA A 49 -1.10 -1.59 -4.49
C ALA A 49 -0.12 -0.53 -3.99
N LEU A 50 1.18 -0.72 -4.25
CA LEU A 50 2.21 0.26 -3.92
C LEU A 50 2.35 1.23 -5.08
N TYR A 51 2.35 2.52 -4.77
CA TYR A 51 2.66 3.57 -5.73
C TYR A 51 4.07 4.10 -5.50
N ALA A 52 4.79 4.31 -6.58
CA ALA A 52 6.13 4.88 -6.53
C ALA A 52 6.37 5.91 -7.62
N THR A 53 7.14 6.93 -7.27
CA THR A 53 7.85 7.76 -8.25
C THR A 53 9.21 7.12 -8.54
N PRO A 54 9.96 7.59 -9.55
CA PRO A 54 11.34 7.14 -9.77
C PRO A 54 12.28 7.33 -8.56
N LYS A 55 11.87 8.11 -7.54
CA LYS A 55 12.70 8.39 -6.36
C LYS A 55 12.37 7.48 -5.18
N MET A 56 11.10 7.15 -4.97
CA MET A 56 10.64 6.50 -3.74
C MET A 56 9.16 6.08 -3.83
N VAL A 57 8.76 5.17 -2.93
CA VAL A 57 7.34 4.87 -2.67
C VAL A 57 6.63 6.10 -2.09
N THR A 58 5.45 6.41 -2.61
CA THR A 58 4.65 7.57 -2.20
C THR A 58 3.55 7.17 -1.23
N HIS A 59 2.83 6.10 -1.53
CA HIS A 59 1.71 5.60 -0.75
C HIS A 59 1.35 4.17 -1.14
N VAL A 60 0.45 3.57 -0.35
CA VAL A 60 -0.11 2.25 -0.58
C VAL A 60 -1.64 2.39 -0.58
N ALA A 61 -2.29 1.87 -1.63
CA ALA A 61 -3.74 1.73 -1.68
C ALA A 61 -4.14 0.32 -1.22
N ARG A 62 -5.30 0.18 -0.57
CA ARG A 62 -5.85 -1.11 -0.12
C ARG A 62 -7.18 -1.38 -0.80
N GLN A 63 -7.37 -2.60 -1.30
CA GLN A 63 -8.62 -3.01 -1.93
C GLN A 63 -9.70 -3.33 -0.90
N LEU A 64 -10.88 -2.74 -1.10
CA LEU A 64 -12.11 -2.94 -0.33
C LEU A 64 -12.88 -4.17 -0.84
N ARG A 65 -13.88 -4.60 -0.07
CA ARG A 65 -14.69 -5.79 -0.41
C ARG A 65 -15.51 -5.67 -1.70
N ASP A 66 -15.82 -4.44 -2.10
CA ASP A 66 -16.56 -4.13 -3.31
C ASP A 66 -15.65 -3.94 -4.54
N GLY A 67 -14.33 -4.08 -4.37
CA GLY A 67 -13.34 -3.94 -5.44
C GLY A 67 -12.78 -2.52 -5.60
N ARG A 68 -13.35 -1.53 -4.90
CA ARG A 68 -12.79 -0.17 -4.85
C ARG A 68 -11.50 -0.15 -4.03
N TRP A 69 -10.77 0.95 -4.13
CA TRP A 69 -9.49 1.15 -3.47
C TRP A 69 -9.54 2.30 -2.49
N ALA A 70 -8.96 2.10 -1.31
CA ALA A 70 -8.80 3.12 -0.30
C ALA A 70 -7.34 3.58 -0.23
N SER A 71 -7.11 4.89 -0.31
CA SER A 71 -5.78 5.52 -0.18
C SER A 71 -5.81 6.58 0.91
N LYS A 72 -4.72 6.69 1.69
CA LYS A 72 -4.56 7.76 2.69
C LYS A 72 -3.83 8.95 2.09
N LEU A 73 -4.50 10.10 1.96
CA LEU A 73 -3.91 11.34 1.45
C LEU A 73 -3.38 12.23 2.58
N GLY A 74 -2.54 11.64 3.45
CA GLY A 74 -1.96 12.34 4.60
C GLY A 74 -3.04 12.90 5.53
N ARG A 75 -3.01 14.22 5.74
CA ARG A 75 -3.93 14.94 6.66
C ARG A 75 -5.34 15.13 6.10
N PHE A 76 -5.51 14.91 4.80
CA PHE A 76 -6.76 15.19 4.09
C PHE A 76 -7.77 14.04 4.16
N GLY A 77 -7.44 12.97 4.89
CA GLY A 77 -8.32 11.83 5.11
C GLY A 77 -8.06 10.67 4.16
N ASP A 78 -8.79 9.59 4.39
CA ASP A 78 -8.83 8.43 3.50
C ASP A 78 -9.81 8.73 2.35
N ILE A 79 -9.45 8.38 1.13
CA ILE A 79 -10.31 8.48 -0.06
C ILE A 79 -10.61 7.09 -0.60
N GLU A 80 -11.74 6.95 -1.27
CA GLU A 80 -12.10 5.76 -2.03
C GLU A 80 -12.13 6.09 -3.52
N HIS A 81 -11.63 5.20 -4.35
CA HIS A 81 -11.60 5.36 -5.81
C HIS A 81 -11.82 4.01 -6.51
N ASP A 82 -12.42 4.05 -7.69
CA ASP A 82 -12.77 2.84 -8.43
C ASP A 82 -11.60 2.25 -9.23
N ASP A 83 -10.63 3.10 -9.60
CA ASP A 83 -9.52 2.76 -10.48
C ASP A 83 -8.21 3.34 -9.93
N LEU A 84 -7.21 2.48 -9.80
CA LEU A 84 -5.85 2.85 -9.38
C LEU A 84 -5.24 3.94 -10.28
N ALA A 85 -5.59 3.97 -11.57
CA ALA A 85 -5.14 4.98 -12.51
C ALA A 85 -5.58 6.40 -12.11
N ALA A 86 -6.66 6.55 -11.33
CA ALA A 86 -7.19 7.85 -10.89
C ALA A 86 -6.22 8.63 -10.00
N LEU A 87 -5.27 7.94 -9.36
CA LEU A 87 -4.23 8.54 -8.53
C LEU A 87 -2.84 8.47 -9.17
N GLU A 88 -2.72 7.97 -10.40
CA GLU A 88 -1.43 7.95 -11.06
C GLU A 88 -0.99 9.34 -11.53
N GLY A 89 0.30 9.62 -11.41
CA GLY A 89 0.89 10.85 -11.92
C GLY A 89 2.21 11.20 -11.28
N PRO A 90 2.85 12.30 -11.72
CA PRO A 90 4.20 12.66 -11.28
C PRO A 90 4.32 12.95 -9.78
N LEU A 91 3.22 13.32 -9.11
CA LEU A 91 3.19 13.60 -7.67
C LEU A 91 2.93 12.35 -6.83
N PHE A 92 1.99 11.52 -7.25
CA PHE A 92 1.51 10.36 -6.51
C PHE A 92 2.19 9.05 -6.95
N GLY A 93 2.95 9.07 -8.03
CA GLY A 93 3.61 7.90 -8.60
C GLY A 93 2.70 7.08 -9.51
N HIS A 94 3.19 5.91 -9.88
CA HIS A 94 2.45 4.88 -10.60
C HIS A 94 2.44 3.60 -9.79
N VAL A 95 1.45 2.75 -10.00
CA VAL A 95 1.44 1.44 -9.35
C VAL A 95 2.65 0.63 -9.83
N CYS A 96 3.45 0.16 -8.90
CA CYS A 96 4.67 -0.60 -9.21
C CYS A 96 4.67 -2.03 -8.64
N LEU A 97 3.80 -2.33 -7.67
CA LEU A 97 3.73 -3.65 -7.05
C LEU A 97 2.34 -3.93 -6.48
N PHE A 98 1.85 -5.15 -6.69
CA PHE A 98 0.69 -5.70 -6.01
C PHE A 98 1.11 -6.75 -4.98
N MET A 99 0.45 -6.72 -3.83
CA MET A 99 0.60 -7.75 -2.81
C MET A 99 -0.75 -8.13 -2.22
N GLN A 100 -0.88 -9.37 -1.76
CA GLN A 100 -2.10 -9.89 -1.19
C GLN A 100 -1.88 -10.72 0.07
N ARG A 101 -2.92 -10.82 0.90
CA ARG A 101 -2.99 -11.78 2.00
C ARG A 101 -4.42 -12.27 2.21
N PRO A 102 -4.61 -13.38 2.96
CA PRO A 102 -5.94 -13.77 3.43
C PRO A 102 -6.62 -12.62 4.19
N ARG A 103 -7.89 -12.41 3.87
CA ARG A 103 -8.75 -11.42 4.51
C ARG A 103 -9.04 -11.84 5.95
N ARG A 104 -8.77 -10.95 6.89
CA ARG A 104 -9.09 -11.08 8.32
C ARG A 104 -10.49 -10.51 8.58
N ALA A 105 -11.07 -10.85 9.73
CA ALA A 105 -12.42 -10.40 10.09
C ALA A 105 -12.53 -8.86 10.12
N ASP A 106 -11.50 -8.20 10.62
CA ASP A 106 -11.45 -6.74 10.80
C ASP A 106 -10.99 -5.97 9.55
N ASP A 107 -10.70 -6.68 8.45
CA ASP A 107 -10.38 -6.00 7.19
C ASP A 107 -11.64 -5.39 6.57
N PRO A 108 -11.58 -4.13 6.11
CA PRO A 108 -12.71 -3.41 5.53
C PRO A 108 -13.25 -4.11 4.28
#